data_AF-A0A7X2MYE7-F1
#
_entry.id   AF-A0A7X2MYE7-F1
#
_cell.length_a   1.000
_cell.length_b   1.000
_cell.length_c   1.000
_cell.angle_alpha   90.00
_cell.angle_beta   90.00
_cell.angle_gamma   90.00
#
_symmetry.space_group_name_H-M   'P 1'
#
loop_
_entity.id
_entity.type
_entity.pdbx_description
1 polymer ?
#
loop_
_entity_poly.entity_id
_entity_poly.type
_entity_poly.pdbx_seq_one_letter_code
_entity_poly.pdbx_strand_id
1 'polypeptide(L)'
;MNTKRMVTNAILIAIGAILHEITPGVAMQPDLSLAMLFIIMVYNREYKTSLICGIAIGIFAAATSKTPNSQIPNIVDKIITCNIMYFVLLPLRNRINRMVQMVFALSLGTLISGTIFLTVLMMFNGFPMKTFNTLFITVVLPTTALNIILGSILYKVVGRAIKITGAYEVEDKVGQRALK
;
A
#
# COMPACT_ATOMS: atom_id res chain seq x y z
N MET A 1 5.68 -17.19 -17.05
CA MET A 1 5.77 -15.81 -16.51
C MET A 1 4.83 -14.92 -17.28
N ASN A 2 4.01 -14.11 -16.61
CA ASN A 2 3.18 -13.11 -17.29
C ASN A 2 3.93 -11.77 -17.31
N THR A 3 4.67 -11.51 -18.38
CA THR A 3 5.50 -10.30 -18.52
C THR A 3 4.65 -9.03 -18.46
N LYS A 4 3.43 -9.03 -19.02
CA LYS A 4 2.52 -7.88 -18.93
C LYS A 4 2.22 -7.53 -17.48
N ARG A 5 1.89 -8.53 -16.65
CA ARG A 5 1.66 -8.36 -15.21
C ARG A 5 2.88 -7.79 -14.49
N MET A 6 4.07 -8.33 -14.77
CA MET A 6 5.32 -7.85 -14.15
C MET A 6 5.60 -6.39 -14.50
N VAL A 7 5.47 -6.02 -15.78
CA VAL A 7 5.66 -4.65 -16.25
C VAL A 7 4.63 -3.71 -15.61
N THR A 8 3.35 -4.11 -15.55
CA THR A 8 2.32 -3.31 -14.89
C THR A 8 2.62 -3.12 -13.39
N ASN A 9 3.05 -4.17 -12.69
CA ASN A 9 3.47 -4.03 -11.29
C ASN A 9 4.62 -3.03 -11.13
N ALA A 10 5.65 -3.10 -11.99
CA ALA A 10 6.75 -2.14 -11.97
C ALA A 10 6.30 -0.70 -12.20
N ILE A 11 5.38 -0.47 -13.14
CA ILE A 11 4.80 0.86 -13.40
C ILE A 11 4.03 1.35 -12.16
N LEU A 12 3.22 0.50 -11.54
CA LEU A 12 2.45 0.86 -10.34
C LEU A 12 3.35 1.18 -9.14
N ILE A 13 4.46 0.44 -8.97
CA ILE A 13 5.49 0.74 -7.97
C ILE A 13 6.13 2.11 -8.24
N ALA A 14 6.50 2.40 -9.50
CA ALA A 14 7.09 3.68 -9.88
C ALA A 14 6.14 4.85 -9.62
N ILE A 15 4.85 4.68 -9.92
CA ILE A 15 3.81 5.66 -9.58
C ILE A 15 3.73 5.86 -8.06
N GLY A 16 3.78 4.78 -7.28
CA GLY A 16 3.81 4.86 -5.82
C GLY A 16 5.01 5.65 -5.29
N ALA A 17 6.20 5.43 -5.86
CA ALA A 17 7.41 6.17 -5.52
C ALA A 17 7.29 7.67 -5.85
N ILE A 18 6.77 8.00 -7.04
CA ILE A 18 6.55 9.39 -7.45
C ILE A 18 5.54 10.07 -6.52
N LEU A 19 4.42 9.39 -6.21
CA LEU A 19 3.41 9.91 -5.29
C LEU A 19 4.01 10.19 -3.91
N HIS A 20 4.87 9.31 -3.41
CA HIS A 20 5.59 9.55 -2.16
C HIS A 20 6.47 10.79 -2.28
N GLU A 21 7.38 10.83 -3.27
CA GLU A 21 8.32 11.94 -3.48
C GLU A 21 7.64 13.32 -3.57
N ILE A 22 6.52 13.44 -4.31
CA ILE A 22 5.83 14.72 -4.45
C ILE A 22 4.97 15.10 -3.23
N THR A 23 4.61 14.14 -2.38
CA THR A 23 3.77 14.42 -1.22
C THR A 23 4.54 15.29 -0.21
N PRO A 24 4.01 16.47 0.18
CA PRO A 24 4.67 17.30 1.17
C PRO A 24 4.55 16.69 2.57
N GLY A 25 5.58 16.87 3.39
CA GLY A 25 5.59 16.52 4.80
C GLY A 25 6.25 17.63 5.62
N VAL A 26 5.60 18.10 6.67
CA VAL A 26 6.16 19.13 7.57
C VAL A 26 6.98 18.48 8.68
N ALA A 27 6.32 17.65 9.52
CA ALA A 27 6.98 16.84 10.55
C ALA A 27 6.92 15.33 10.24
N MET A 28 5.88 14.93 9.50
CA MET A 28 5.62 13.55 9.09
C MET A 28 4.93 13.60 7.73
N GLN A 29 5.42 12.80 6.79
CA GLN A 29 4.87 12.72 5.44
C GLN A 29 3.73 11.69 5.38
N PRO A 30 2.54 12.05 4.85
CA PRO A 30 1.49 11.08 4.52
C PRO A 30 1.99 10.07 3.47
N ASP A 31 1.72 8.79 3.68
CA ASP A 31 2.17 7.75 2.76
C ASP A 31 1.07 7.36 1.75
N LEU A 32 1.10 8.02 0.59
CA LEU A 32 0.24 7.71 -0.55
C LEU A 32 0.77 6.56 -1.42
N SER A 33 2.03 6.13 -1.24
CA SER A 33 2.58 4.97 -1.96
C SER A 33 1.90 3.67 -1.52
N LEU A 34 1.42 3.64 -0.27
CA LEU A 34 0.66 2.53 0.29
C LEU A 34 -0.64 2.26 -0.48
N ALA A 35 -1.28 3.30 -1.02
CA ALA A 35 -2.46 3.13 -1.87
C ALA A 35 -2.15 2.32 -3.14
N MET A 36 -0.99 2.57 -3.76
CA MET A 36 -0.53 1.80 -4.93
C MET A 36 -0.19 0.36 -4.56
N LEU A 37 0.42 0.13 -3.38
CA LEU A 37 0.65 -1.23 -2.88
C LEU A 37 -0.66 -2.00 -2.73
N PHE A 38 -1.71 -1.40 -2.16
CA PHE A 38 -3.01 -2.05 -2.03
C PHE A 38 -3.68 -2.32 -3.38
N ILE A 39 -3.55 -1.41 -4.34
CA ILE A 39 -4.03 -1.66 -5.72
C ILE A 39 -3.33 -2.89 -6.30
N ILE A 40 -2.01 -2.96 -6.21
CA ILE A 40 -1.22 -4.11 -6.65
C ILE A 40 -1.71 -5.39 -5.95
N MET A 41 -1.93 -5.36 -4.63
CA MET A 41 -2.38 -6.54 -3.88
C MET A 41 -3.80 -6.98 -4.23
N VAL A 42 -4.74 -6.07 -4.51
CA VAL A 42 -6.10 -6.44 -4.92
C VAL A 42 -6.11 -7.09 -6.31
N TYR A 43 -5.30 -6.62 -7.25
CA TYR A 43 -5.19 -7.22 -8.58
C TYR A 43 -4.33 -8.49 -8.62
N ASN A 44 -3.24 -8.55 -7.84
CA ASN A 44 -2.38 -9.74 -7.78
C ASN A 44 -2.87 -10.71 -6.71
N ARG A 45 -3.19 -11.95 -7.11
CA ARG A 45 -3.54 -13.02 -6.17
C ARG A 45 -2.32 -13.75 -5.59
N GLU A 46 -1.17 -13.61 -6.23
CA GLU A 46 0.05 -14.30 -5.81
C GLU A 46 0.76 -13.59 -4.65
N TYR A 47 1.00 -14.33 -3.57
CA TYR A 47 1.71 -13.84 -2.38
C TYR A 47 3.12 -13.32 -2.72
N LYS A 48 3.91 -14.12 -3.45
CA LYS A 48 5.30 -13.79 -3.81
C LYS A 48 5.38 -12.46 -4.55
N THR A 49 4.48 -12.25 -5.52
CA THR A 49 4.43 -11.00 -6.30
C THR A 49 4.08 -9.81 -5.39
N SER A 50 3.10 -9.98 -4.50
CA SER A 50 2.69 -8.93 -3.56
C SER A 50 3.84 -8.54 -2.62
N LEU A 51 4.54 -9.53 -2.05
CA LEU A 51 5.67 -9.33 -1.15
C LEU A 51 6.84 -8.59 -1.83
N ILE A 52 7.19 -8.99 -3.06
CA ILE A 52 8.24 -8.30 -3.84
C ILE A 52 7.85 -6.83 -4.08
N CYS A 53 6.59 -6.56 -4.41
CA CYS A 53 6.11 -5.19 -4.59
C CYS A 53 6.13 -4.39 -3.28
N GLY A 54 5.76 -5.02 -2.16
CA GLY A 54 5.85 -4.41 -0.83
C GLY A 54 7.27 -4.03 -0.46
N ILE A 55 8.24 -4.92 -0.67
CA ILE A 55 9.67 -4.65 -0.44
C ILE A 55 10.14 -3.49 -1.32
N ALA A 56 9.82 -3.52 -2.62
CA ALA A 56 10.23 -2.47 -3.55
C ALA A 56 9.66 -1.10 -3.16
N ILE A 57 8.37 -1.02 -2.83
CA ILE A 57 7.73 0.21 -2.35
C ILE A 57 8.35 0.66 -1.02
N GLY A 58 8.68 -0.25 -0.11
CA GLY A 58 9.38 0.06 1.13
C GLY A 58 10.74 0.70 0.90
N ILE A 59 11.53 0.17 -0.04
CA ILE A 59 12.83 0.73 -0.43
C ILE A 59 12.66 2.14 -1.02
N PHE A 60 11.72 2.33 -1.95
CA PHE A 60 11.49 3.64 -2.55
C PHE A 60 10.96 4.65 -1.53
N ALA A 61 10.04 4.25 -0.65
CA ALA A 61 9.54 5.10 0.43
C ALA A 61 10.67 5.51 1.37
N ALA A 62 11.57 4.59 1.74
CA ALA A 62 12.75 4.90 2.54
C ALA A 62 13.69 5.90 1.85
N ALA A 63 13.89 5.76 0.53
CA ALA A 63 14.77 6.63 -0.25
C ALA A 63 14.20 8.06 -0.46
N THR A 64 12.88 8.19 -0.51
CA THR A 64 12.17 9.44 -0.84
C THR A 64 11.49 10.11 0.37
N SER A 65 11.66 9.54 1.56
CA SER A 65 11.01 10.04 2.77
C SER A 65 11.66 11.32 3.27
N LYS A 66 10.81 12.30 3.57
CA LYS A 66 11.17 13.58 4.18
C LYS A 66 11.11 13.53 5.71
N THR A 67 10.54 12.46 6.28
CA THR A 67 10.50 12.26 7.73
C THR A 67 11.91 11.89 8.25
N PRO A 68 12.45 12.58 9.26
CA PRO A 68 13.74 12.23 9.86
C PRO A 68 13.79 10.79 10.36
N ASN A 69 14.94 10.11 10.23
CA ASN A 69 15.18 8.74 10.72
C ASN A 69 14.17 7.67 10.25
N SER A 70 13.46 7.92 9.15
CA SER A 70 12.37 7.05 8.67
C SER A 70 12.77 5.98 7.66
N GLN A 71 14.05 5.87 7.30
CA GLN A 71 14.51 4.89 6.31
C GLN A 71 14.21 3.44 6.74
N ILE A 72 14.68 3.05 7.93
CA ILE A 72 14.41 1.72 8.49
C ILE A 72 12.91 1.52 8.77
N PRO A 73 12.22 2.47 9.44
CA PRO A 73 10.77 2.39 9.64
C PRO A 73 9.97 2.13 8.37
N ASN A 74 10.29 2.78 7.25
CA ASN A 74 9.61 2.57 5.98
C ASN A 74 9.79 1.13 5.47
N ILE A 75 11.02 0.61 5.41
CA ILE A 75 11.26 -0.75 4.93
C ILE A 75 10.52 -1.77 5.80
N VAL A 76 10.63 -1.64 7.12
CA VAL A 76 10.00 -2.57 8.09
C VAL A 76 8.48 -2.51 7.99
N ASP A 77 7.91 -1.30 7.97
CA ASP A 77 6.47 -1.09 7.83
C ASP A 77 5.93 -1.77 6.56
N LYS A 78 6.54 -1.51 5.39
CA LYS A 78 5.99 -2.05 4.14
C LYS A 78 6.07 -3.57 4.07
N ILE A 79 7.12 -4.16 4.63
CA ILE A 79 7.24 -5.63 4.74
C ILE A 79 6.13 -6.18 5.64
N ILE A 80 5.99 -5.65 6.86
CA ILE A 80 5.03 -6.17 7.84
C ILE A 80 3.59 -5.91 7.37
N THR A 81 3.27 -4.69 6.94
CA THR A 81 1.96 -4.30 6.44
C THR A 81 1.56 -5.14 5.23
N CYS A 82 2.47 -5.37 4.27
CA CYS A 82 2.19 -6.22 3.12
C CYS A 82 1.82 -7.66 3.54
N ASN A 83 2.55 -8.22 4.50
CA ASN A 83 2.28 -9.55 5.03
C ASN A 83 0.89 -9.61 5.68
N ILE A 84 0.63 -8.73 6.65
CA ILE A 84 -0.63 -8.70 7.39
C ILE A 84 -1.80 -8.50 6.42
N MET A 85 -1.72 -7.49 5.56
CA MET A 85 -2.81 -7.13 4.67
C MET A 85 -3.07 -8.17 3.59
N TYR A 86 -2.05 -8.90 3.13
CA TYR A 86 -2.27 -10.00 2.20
C TYR A 86 -3.16 -11.10 2.81
N PHE A 87 -2.85 -11.52 4.04
CA PHE A 87 -3.63 -12.55 4.74
C PHE A 87 -5.03 -12.05 5.12
N VAL A 88 -5.14 -10.78 5.54
CA VAL A 88 -6.43 -10.14 5.82
C VAL A 88 -7.33 -10.05 4.58
N LEU A 89 -6.76 -9.79 3.40
CA LEU A 89 -7.52 -9.73 2.15
C LEU A 89 -7.91 -11.10 1.60
N LEU A 90 -7.15 -12.16 1.92
CA LEU A 90 -7.37 -13.51 1.39
C LEU A 90 -8.83 -14.01 1.51
N PRO A 91 -9.49 -13.97 2.68
CA PRO A 91 -10.90 -14.41 2.80
C PRO A 91 -11.89 -13.48 2.08
N LEU A 92 -11.50 -12.23 1.81
CA LEU A 92 -12.35 -11.22 1.17
C LEU A 92 -12.32 -11.29 -0.36
N ARG A 93 -11.23 -11.81 -0.95
CA ARG A 93 -10.96 -11.79 -2.39
C ARG A 93 -12.08 -12.32 -3.28
N ASN A 94 -12.83 -13.32 -2.80
CA ASN A 94 -13.93 -13.94 -3.54
C ASN A 94 -15.31 -13.57 -2.96
N ARG A 95 -15.40 -13.01 -1.75
CA ARG A 95 -16.68 -12.76 -1.09
C ARG A 95 -17.28 -11.39 -1.37
N ILE A 96 -16.42 -10.41 -1.68
CA ILE A 96 -16.82 -9.03 -1.88
C ILE A 96 -16.21 -8.46 -3.17
N ASN A 97 -16.82 -7.41 -3.70
CA ASN A 97 -16.29 -6.74 -4.88
C ASN A 97 -14.92 -6.08 -4.59
N ARG A 98 -14.12 -5.87 -5.65
CA ARG A 98 -12.76 -5.32 -5.51
C ARG A 98 -12.73 -3.88 -4.98
N MET A 99 -13.78 -3.09 -5.24
CA MET A 99 -13.85 -1.71 -4.72
C MET A 99 -13.97 -1.71 -3.19
N VAL A 100 -14.78 -2.60 -2.62
CA VAL A 100 -14.91 -2.77 -1.17
C VAL A 100 -13.62 -3.33 -0.58
N GLN A 101 -12.97 -4.30 -1.25
CA GLN A 101 -11.64 -4.77 -0.84
C GLN A 101 -10.63 -3.63 -0.77
N MET A 102 -10.64 -2.72 -1.75
CA MET A 102 -9.76 -1.55 -1.78
C MET A 102 -10.05 -0.56 -0.67
N VAL A 103 -11.30 -0.16 -0.45
CA VAL A 103 -11.66 0.77 0.63
C VAL A 103 -11.28 0.19 1.98
N PHE A 104 -11.56 -1.10 2.18
CA PHE A 104 -11.17 -1.82 3.40
C PHE A 104 -9.65 -1.91 3.57
N ALA A 105 -8.91 -2.20 2.49
CA ALA A 105 -7.46 -2.24 2.53
C ALA A 105 -6.85 -0.87 2.83
N LEU A 106 -7.37 0.20 2.22
CA LEU A 106 -6.92 1.58 2.45
C LEU A 106 -7.20 2.05 3.87
N SER A 107 -8.36 1.69 4.44
CA SER A 107 -8.70 2.08 5.81
C SER A 107 -7.87 1.30 6.83
N LEU A 108 -8.06 -0.01 6.90
CA LEU A 108 -7.42 -0.86 7.90
C LEU A 108 -5.90 -0.92 7.70
N GLY A 109 -5.46 -1.00 6.45
CA GLY A 109 -4.05 -1.09 6.12
C GLY A 109 -3.28 0.19 6.45
N THR A 110 -3.87 1.37 6.29
CA THR A 110 -3.21 2.63 6.71
C THR A 110 -3.11 2.74 8.22
N LEU A 111 -4.13 2.30 8.97
CA LEU A 111 -4.07 2.30 10.44
C LEU A 111 -2.99 1.34 10.96
N ILE A 112 -2.92 0.12 10.41
CA ILE A 112 -1.91 -0.87 10.77
C ILE A 112 -0.51 -0.36 10.39
N SER A 113 -0.35 0.13 9.16
CA SER A 113 0.91 0.68 8.65
C SER A 113 1.39 1.87 9.47
N GLY A 114 0.52 2.85 9.73
CA GLY A 114 0.85 4.01 10.54
C GLY A 114 1.26 3.62 11.97
N THR A 115 0.60 2.62 12.56
CA THR A 115 0.98 2.09 13.88
C THR A 115 2.38 1.46 13.85
N ILE A 116 2.65 0.58 12.88
CA ILE A 116 3.94 -0.09 12.75
C ILE A 116 5.04 0.94 12.49
N PHE A 117 4.83 1.82 11.52
CA PHE A 117 5.77 2.87 11.14
C PHE A 117 6.14 3.76 12.34
N LEU A 118 5.15 4.28 13.07
CA LEU A 118 5.40 5.12 14.25
C LEU A 118 6.12 4.36 15.36
N THR A 119 5.72 3.12 15.62
CA THR A 119 6.36 2.28 16.64
C THR A 119 7.84 2.06 16.32
N VAL A 120 8.14 1.64 15.09
CA VAL A 120 9.52 1.41 14.66
C VAL A 120 10.31 2.72 14.66
N LEU A 121 9.73 3.82 14.15
CA LEU A 121 10.38 5.13 14.16
C LEU A 121 10.81 5.59 15.56
N MET A 122 9.96 5.35 16.57
CA MET A 122 10.27 5.70 17.95
C MET A 122 11.33 4.80 18.57
N MET A 123 11.34 3.50 18.24
CA MET A 123 12.40 2.59 18.67
C MET A 123 13.78 3.01 18.13
N PHE A 124 13.82 3.62 16.94
CA PHE A 124 15.04 4.14 16.33
C PHE A 124 15.31 5.62 16.68
N ASN A 125 14.79 6.12 17.81
CA ASN A 125 14.98 7.50 18.29
C ASN A 125 14.59 8.59 17.29
N GLY A 126 13.65 8.32 16.38
CA GLY A 126 13.12 9.33 15.47
C GLY A 126 12.25 10.37 16.17
N PHE A 127 11.48 9.96 17.18
CA PHE A 127 10.66 10.83 18.03
C PHE A 127 10.53 10.25 19.46
N PRO A 128 10.22 11.09 20.47
CA PRO A 128 9.92 10.61 21.81
C PRO A 128 8.67 9.70 21.85
N MET A 129 8.74 8.59 22.58
CA MET A 129 7.62 7.64 22.76
C MET A 129 6.32 8.30 23.24
N LYS A 130 6.43 9.34 24.09
CA LYS A 130 5.29 10.11 24.60
C LYS A 130 4.45 10.80 23.50
N THR A 131 5.01 10.99 22.31
CA THR A 131 4.35 11.68 21.20
C THR A 131 3.52 10.73 20.32
N PHE A 132 3.47 9.42 20.63
CA PHE A 132 2.80 8.43 19.80
C PHE A 132 1.32 8.77 19.55
N ASN A 133 0.56 9.00 20.62
CA ASN A 133 -0.87 9.31 20.51
C ASN A 133 -1.12 10.57 19.69
N THR A 134 -0.29 11.59 19.88
CA THR A 134 -0.37 12.84 19.12
C THR A 134 -0.16 12.57 17.64
N LEU A 135 0.93 11.91 17.24
CA LEU A 135 1.24 11.61 15.83
C LEU A 135 0.22 10.66 15.20
N PHE A 136 -0.32 9.71 15.98
CA PHE A 136 -1.36 8.82 15.49
C PHE A 136 -2.62 9.62 15.12
N ILE A 137 -3.09 10.51 15.99
CA ILE A 137 -4.28 11.30 15.75
C ILE A 137 -4.04 12.36 14.67
N THR A 138 -2.90 13.03 14.67
CA THR A 138 -2.65 14.17 13.76
C THR A 138 -2.07 13.79 12.41
N VAL A 139 -1.52 12.58 12.27
CA VAL A 139 -0.93 12.10 11.01
C VAL A 139 -1.67 10.87 10.50
N VAL A 140 -1.77 9.81 11.29
CA VAL A 140 -2.28 8.52 10.79
C VAL A 140 -3.76 8.60 10.44
N LEU A 141 -4.59 9.23 11.27
CA LEU A 141 -6.02 9.38 10.97
C LEU A 141 -6.27 10.26 9.72
N PRO A 142 -5.66 11.45 9.57
CA PRO A 142 -5.77 12.23 8.34
C PRO A 142 -5.23 11.50 7.11
N THR A 143 -4.09 10.81 7.24
CA THR A 143 -3.52 10.01 6.14
C THR A 143 -4.46 8.89 5.73
N THR A 144 -5.15 8.25 6.69
CA THR A 144 -6.16 7.23 6.40
C THR A 144 -7.30 7.79 5.57
N ALA A 145 -7.82 8.97 5.94
CA ALA A 145 -8.87 9.64 5.16
C ALA A 145 -8.39 9.98 3.74
N LEU A 146 -7.18 10.53 3.61
CA LEU A 146 -6.58 10.84 2.31
C LEU A 146 -6.37 9.60 1.45
N ASN A 147 -5.87 8.51 2.03
CA ASN A 147 -5.68 7.24 1.32
C ASN A 147 -7.01 6.65 0.84
N ILE A 148 -8.07 6.71 1.66
CA ILE A 148 -9.39 6.25 1.23
C ILE A 148 -9.88 7.06 0.02
N ILE A 149 -9.78 8.40 0.06
CA ILE A 149 -10.27 9.27 -1.02
C ILE A 149 -9.41 9.12 -2.28
N LEU A 150 -8.12 9.42 -2.18
CA LEU A 150 -7.20 9.43 -3.31
C LEU A 150 -6.96 8.02 -3.84
N GLY A 151 -6.77 7.04 -2.95
CA GLY A 151 -6.59 5.64 -3.33
C GLY A 151 -7.80 5.05 -4.05
N SER A 152 -9.02 5.44 -3.66
CA SER A 152 -10.25 5.04 -4.38
C SER A 152 -10.31 5.61 -5.79
N ILE A 153 -9.87 6.86 -5.98
CA ILE A 153 -9.79 7.50 -7.31
C ILE A 153 -8.72 6.80 -8.15
N LEU A 154 -7.51 6.63 -7.61
CA LEU A 154 -6.41 5.93 -8.26
C LEU A 154 -6.80 4.51 -8.68
N TYR A 155 -7.48 3.78 -7.80
CA TYR A 155 -7.96 2.44 -8.12
C TYR A 155 -8.90 2.40 -9.34
N LYS A 156 -9.82 3.37 -9.47
CA LYS A 156 -10.70 3.45 -10.64
C LYS A 156 -9.91 3.77 -11.92
N VAL A 157 -8.94 4.67 -11.85
CA VAL A 157 -8.07 5.03 -12.99
C VAL A 157 -7.25 3.81 -13.44
N VAL A 158 -6.58 3.15 -12.50
CA VAL A 158 -5.78 1.95 -12.76
C VAL A 158 -6.66 0.82 -13.31
N GLY A 159 -7.87 0.63 -12.76
CA GLY A 159 -8.81 -0.38 -13.26
C GLY A 159 -9.23 -0.18 -14.72
N ARG A 160 -9.38 1.07 -15.17
CA ARG A 160 -9.64 1.37 -16.59
C ARG A 160 -8.43 0.99 -17.46
N ALA A 161 -7.22 1.36 -17.03
CA ALA A 161 -5.99 1.03 -17.77
C ALA A 161 -5.74 -0.48 -17.86
N ILE A 162 -5.97 -1.21 -16.76
CA ILE A 162 -5.84 -2.67 -16.72
C ILE A 162 -6.83 -3.34 -17.67
N LYS A 163 -8.07 -2.85 -17.73
CA LYS A 163 -9.10 -3.41 -18.62
C LYS A 163 -8.72 -3.29 -20.10
N ILE A 164 -8.02 -2.22 -20.48
CA ILE A 164 -7.56 -1.99 -21.86
C ILE A 164 -6.34 -2.86 -22.18
N THR A 165 -5.41 -2.99 -21.23
CA THR A 165 -4.12 -3.68 -21.46
C THR A 165 -4.18 -5.19 -21.28
N GLY A 166 -5.20 -5.71 -20.59
CA GLY A 166 -5.36 -7.13 -20.28
C GLY A 166 -4.30 -7.67 -19.31
N ALA A 167 -3.62 -6.79 -18.55
CA ALA A 167 -2.43 -7.17 -17.77
C ALA A 167 -2.71 -8.23 -16.68
N TYR A 168 -3.94 -8.32 -16.19
CA TYR A 168 -4.38 -9.20 -15.09
C TYR A 168 -5.42 -10.26 -15.49
N GLU A 169 -5.61 -10.51 -16.79
CA GLU A 169 -6.64 -11.46 -17.27
C GLU A 169 -6.52 -12.87 -16.70
N VAL A 170 -5.29 -13.34 -16.46
CA VAL A 170 -5.04 -14.67 -15.86
C VAL A 170 -5.61 -14.73 -14.44
N GLU A 171 -5.44 -13.65 -13.66
CA GLU A 171 -5.84 -13.58 -12.26
C GLU A 171 -7.35 -13.43 -12.12
N ASP A 172 -7.97 -12.74 -13.08
CA ASP A 172 -9.42 -12.64 -13.21
C ASP A 172 -10.04 -14.02 -13.45
N LYS A 173 -9.46 -14.84 -14.35
CA LYS A 173 -9.91 -16.21 -14.64
C LYS A 173 -9.78 -17.14 -13.42
N VAL A 174 -8.66 -17.05 -12.68
CA VAL A 174 -8.47 -17.81 -11.44
C VAL A 174 -9.54 -17.44 -10.40
N GLY A 175 -9.87 -16.15 -10.30
CA GLY A 175 -10.93 -15.70 -9.39
C GLY A 175 -12.32 -16.22 -9.73
N GLN A 176 -12.67 -16.25 -11.01
CA GLN A 176 -13.96 -16.79 -11.46
C GLN A 176 -14.07 -18.31 -11.23
N ARG A 177 -12.96 -19.06 -11.34
CA ARG A 177 -12.95 -20.50 -11.04
C ARG A 177 -13.16 -20.81 -9.57
N ALA A 178 -12.68 -19.97 -8.65
CA ALA A 178 -12.84 -20.18 -7.22
C ALA A 178 -14.25 -19.86 -6.68
N LEU A 179 -15.15 -19.36 -7.54
CA LEU A 179 -16.56 -19.06 -7.22
C LEU A 179 -17.54 -20.09 -7.78
N LYS A 180 -17.06 -21.02 -8.62
CA LYS A 180 -17.82 -22.17 -9.11
C LYS A 180 -17.55 -23.36 -8.19
#